data_AF-A0A4R0EN60-F1
#
_entry.id   AF-A0A4R0EN60-F1
#
_cell.length_a   1.000
_cell.length_b   1.000
_cell.length_c   1.000
_cell.angle_alpha   90.00
_cell.angle_beta   90.00
_cell.angle_gamma   90.00
#
_symmetry.space_group_name_H-M   'P 1'
#
loop_
_entity.id
_entity.type
_entity.pdbx_description
1 polymer ?
#
loop_
_entity_poly.entity_id
_entity_poly.type
_entity_poly.pdbx_seq_one_letter_code
_entity_poly.pdbx_strand_id
1 'polypeptide(L)'
;MDWSDLLIYDTTLLFAVEILIRCVIMFIMIVLFLRLTGKRGVRQLSIFEVTIILALGSIAGDPMFNEDIPMIQAIIVMSIIIFMYRLTTWLMMKFQPFEDFLEGKSLYIVEDGMLVLEDIKKGKYSHDEFFAEMRQQNTEHLGQVRTALLETDGKFSILFFEPEQTKYGLPLFPKACNIVEDVKSHTYYSCIYCGFTDFIHHPKQQCKRCGDCDWTKALNHQRIA
;
A
#
# COMPACT_ATOMS: atom_id res chain seq x y z
N MET A 1 20.89 34.13 29.75
CA MET A 1 20.74 33.60 28.39
C MET A 1 19.98 34.66 27.64
N ASP A 2 20.70 35.53 26.95
CA ASP A 2 20.09 36.66 26.25
C ASP A 2 19.24 36.14 25.10
N TRP A 3 17.92 36.35 25.20
CA TRP A 3 16.97 35.89 24.18
C TRP A 3 17.16 36.65 22.87
N SER A 4 17.67 37.88 22.91
CA SER A 4 18.06 38.67 21.74
C SER A 4 19.27 38.07 21.02
N ASP A 5 20.23 37.51 21.75
CA ASP A 5 21.38 36.79 21.19
C ASP A 5 21.01 35.37 20.73
N LEU A 6 19.79 34.91 21.03
CA LEU A 6 19.26 33.65 20.55
C LEU A 6 18.31 33.84 19.36
N LEU A 7 17.68 35.02 19.23
CA LEU A 7 16.71 35.35 18.17
C LEU A 7 17.27 36.25 17.07
N ILE A 8 18.25 37.11 17.35
CA ILE A 8 18.69 38.23 16.48
C ILE A 8 20.22 38.23 16.33
N TYR A 9 20.90 37.13 16.70
CA TYR A 9 22.35 37.07 16.56
C TYR A 9 22.74 37.15 15.08
N ASP A 10 23.53 38.17 14.76
CA ASP A 10 24.14 38.45 13.45
C ASP A 10 23.20 38.61 12.23
N THR A 11 21.90 38.85 12.44
CA THR A 11 20.96 39.03 11.33
C THR A 11 20.98 40.47 10.79
N THR A 12 22.03 40.82 10.06
CA THR A 12 22.10 42.10 9.34
C THR A 12 20.98 42.16 8.28
N LEU A 13 20.32 43.31 8.07
CA LEU A 13 19.28 43.47 7.04
C LEU A 13 19.74 43.01 5.65
N LEU A 14 21.01 43.21 5.33
CA LEU A 14 21.63 42.75 4.08
C LEU A 14 21.59 41.21 3.96
N PHE A 15 21.97 40.50 5.02
CA PHE A 15 21.95 39.04 5.08
C PHE A 15 20.51 38.50 5.00
N ALA A 16 19.56 39.17 5.66
CA ALA A 16 18.15 38.81 5.57
C ALA A 16 17.60 38.96 4.13
N VAL A 17 17.98 40.03 3.42
CA VAL A 17 17.61 40.23 2.00
C VAL A 17 18.27 39.19 1.10
N GLU A 18 19.52 38.82 1.37
CA GLU A 18 20.20 37.76 0.63
C GLU A 18 19.49 36.40 0.82
N ILE A 19 19.16 36.02 2.05
CA ILE A 19 18.37 34.82 2.34
C ILE A 19 17.03 34.87 1.61
N LEU A 20 16.32 36.01 1.62
CA LEU A 20 15.05 36.16 0.92
C LEU A 20 15.20 35.84 -0.58
N ILE A 21 16.21 36.39 -1.24
CA ILE A 21 16.48 36.17 -2.66
C ILE A 21 16.83 34.70 -2.92
N ARG A 22 17.72 34.11 -2.11
CA ARG A 22 18.10 32.69 -2.19
C ARG A 22 16.87 31.80 -2.03
N CYS A 23 16.01 32.08 -1.06
CA CYS A 23 14.77 31.35 -0.81
C CYS A 23 13.81 31.40 -2.00
N VAL A 24 13.59 32.59 -2.58
CA VAL A 24 12.71 32.75 -3.75
C VAL A 24 13.24 31.97 -4.95
N ILE A 25 14.54 32.06 -5.22
CA ILE A 25 15.18 31.33 -6.32
C ILE A 25 15.04 29.82 -6.10
N MET A 26 15.40 29.31 -4.92
CA MET A 26 15.31 27.86 -4.64
C MET A 26 13.88 27.36 -4.65
N PHE A 27 12.91 28.14 -4.16
CA PHE A 27 11.50 27.78 -4.25
C PHE A 27 11.04 27.63 -5.71
N ILE A 28 11.38 28.58 -6.58
CA ILE A 28 11.07 28.49 -8.01
C ILE A 28 11.73 27.26 -8.63
N MET A 29 12.99 26.97 -8.27
CA MET A 29 13.71 25.79 -8.74
C MET A 29 13.03 24.48 -8.31
N ILE A 30 12.67 24.33 -7.04
CA ILE A 30 11.94 23.15 -6.53
C ILE A 30 10.62 22.97 -7.29
N VAL A 31 9.84 24.03 -7.46
CA VAL A 31 8.56 23.95 -8.20
C VAL A 31 8.79 23.52 -9.65
N LEU A 32 9.81 24.05 -10.31
CA LEU A 32 10.17 23.67 -11.68
C LEU A 32 10.59 22.20 -11.75
N PHE A 33 11.39 21.74 -10.80
CA PHE A 33 11.84 20.37 -10.69
C PHE A 33 10.71 19.38 -10.38
N LEU A 34 9.82 19.69 -9.44
CA LEU A 34 8.62 18.89 -9.17
C LEU A 34 7.71 18.79 -10.40
N ARG A 35 7.59 19.88 -11.16
CA ARG A 35 6.84 19.87 -12.43
C ARG A 35 7.49 18.99 -13.49
N LEU A 36 8.82 18.86 -13.46
CA LEU A 36 9.58 17.95 -14.32
C LEU A 36 9.47 16.48 -13.88
N THR A 37 9.07 16.18 -12.65
CA THR A 37 8.81 14.79 -12.21
C THR A 37 7.56 14.23 -12.88
N GLY A 38 6.53 15.05 -13.14
CA GLY A 38 5.34 14.65 -13.92
C GLY A 38 4.02 15.18 -13.35
N LYS A 39 2.89 14.65 -13.85
CA LYS A 39 1.53 15.01 -13.41
C LYS A 39 0.87 13.89 -12.59
N ARG A 40 1.58 13.29 -11.63
CA ARG A 40 0.97 12.35 -10.67
C ARG A 40 0.38 13.16 -9.52
N GLY A 41 -0.88 12.91 -9.17
CA GLY A 41 -1.52 13.58 -8.03
C GLY A 41 -0.82 13.20 -6.72
N VAL A 42 -0.78 14.10 -5.73
CA VAL A 42 -0.09 13.88 -4.44
C VAL A 42 -0.49 12.58 -3.74
N ARG A 43 -1.74 12.12 -3.93
CA ARG A 43 -2.29 10.89 -3.34
C ARG A 43 -1.81 9.59 -4.01
N GLN A 44 -1.19 9.68 -5.18
CA GLN A 44 -0.76 8.54 -6.00
C GLN A 44 0.76 8.45 -6.10
N LEU A 45 1.51 9.19 -5.28
CA LEU A 45 2.96 9.15 -5.30
C LEU A 45 3.45 7.82 -4.74
N SER A 46 4.35 7.15 -5.47
CA SER A 46 5.00 5.96 -4.95
C SER A 46 5.98 6.32 -3.82
N ILE A 47 6.33 5.35 -2.97
CA ILE A 47 7.30 5.55 -1.88
C ILE A 47 8.65 6.05 -2.44
N PHE A 48 9.01 5.58 -3.63
CA PHE A 48 10.19 6.04 -4.35
C PHE A 48 10.11 7.54 -4.68
N GLU A 49 8.97 8.02 -5.18
CA GLU A 49 8.76 9.44 -5.49
C GLU A 49 8.80 10.32 -4.24
N VAL A 50 8.20 9.87 -3.15
CA VAL A 50 8.24 10.56 -1.85
C VAL A 50 9.69 10.73 -1.38
N THR A 51 10.50 9.68 -1.50
CA THR A 51 11.93 9.72 -1.13
C THR A 51 12.70 10.77 -1.94
N ILE A 52 12.44 10.89 -3.25
CA ILE A 52 13.10 11.88 -4.10
C ILE A 52 12.68 13.30 -3.72
N ILE A 53 11.40 13.54 -3.43
CA ILE A 53 10.91 14.87 -3.01
C ILE A 53 11.59 15.29 -1.70
N LEU A 54 11.70 14.38 -0.74
CA LEU A 54 12.38 14.64 0.54
C LEU A 54 13.88 14.94 0.33
N ALA A 55 14.56 14.19 -0.53
CA ALA A 55 15.96 14.43 -0.86
C ALA A 55 16.17 15.82 -1.52
N LEU A 56 15.31 16.18 -2.49
CA LEU A 56 15.35 17.48 -3.15
C LEU A 56 15.12 18.63 -2.16
N GLY A 57 14.19 18.47 -1.22
CA GLY A 57 13.95 19.43 -0.15
C GLY A 57 15.17 19.66 0.73
N SER A 58 15.87 18.58 1.12
CA SER A 58 17.12 18.68 1.88
C SER A 58 18.21 19.43 1.10
N ILE A 59 18.44 19.06 -0.16
CA ILE A 59 19.49 19.65 -1.00
C ILE A 59 19.22 21.13 -1.28
N ALA A 60 17.94 21.49 -1.44
CA ALA A 60 17.56 22.86 -1.68
C ALA A 60 17.67 23.74 -0.43
N GLY A 61 17.49 23.17 0.77
CA GLY A 61 17.62 23.88 2.04
C GLY A 61 19.06 24.36 2.31
N ASP A 62 20.06 23.54 2.00
CA ASP A 62 21.47 23.84 2.31
C ASP A 62 21.95 25.22 1.81
N PRO A 63 21.80 25.61 0.52
CA PRO A 63 22.21 26.92 0.02
C PRO A 63 21.28 28.08 0.44
N MET A 64 20.10 27.79 1.01
CA MET A 64 19.18 28.82 1.52
C MET A 64 19.67 29.37 2.87
N PHE A 65 20.31 28.52 3.69
CA PHE A 65 20.82 28.89 5.01
C PHE A 65 22.33 29.14 5.04
N ASN A 66 23.10 28.41 4.23
CA ASN A 66 24.56 28.50 4.24
C ASN A 66 25.06 29.36 3.10
N GLU A 67 25.71 30.47 3.43
CA GLU A 67 26.28 31.40 2.46
C GLU A 67 27.47 30.79 1.68
N ASP A 68 28.21 29.90 2.33
CA ASP A 68 29.39 29.20 1.81
C ASP A 68 29.07 28.18 0.71
N ILE A 69 27.80 27.82 0.52
CA ILE A 69 27.37 26.83 -0.46
C ILE A 69 26.81 27.58 -1.69
N PRO A 70 27.53 27.56 -2.83
CA PRO A 70 27.03 28.17 -4.05
C PRO A 70 25.74 27.49 -4.53
N MET A 71 24.71 28.28 -4.84
CA MET A 71 23.42 27.76 -5.33
C MET A 71 23.56 26.90 -6.59
N ILE A 72 24.57 27.18 -7.43
CA ILE A 72 24.85 26.39 -8.64
C ILE A 72 25.16 24.93 -8.32
N GLN A 73 25.80 24.65 -7.18
CA GLN A 73 26.08 23.27 -6.75
C GLN A 73 24.77 22.54 -6.46
N ALA A 74 23.83 23.16 -5.76
CA ALA A 74 22.51 22.60 -5.53
C ALA A 74 21.75 22.37 -6.84
N ILE A 75 21.82 23.32 -7.79
CA ILE A 75 21.21 23.16 -9.13
C ILE A 75 21.79 21.96 -9.88
N ILE A 76 23.11 21.76 -9.84
CA ILE A 76 23.78 20.61 -10.47
C ILE A 76 23.29 19.31 -9.82
N VAL A 77 23.31 19.22 -8.50
CA VAL A 77 22.90 18.01 -7.75
C VAL A 77 21.43 17.69 -8.03
N MET A 78 20.52 18.68 -7.93
CA MET A 78 19.10 18.48 -8.23
C MET A 78 18.88 18.03 -9.69
N SER A 79 19.63 18.59 -10.64
CA SER A 79 19.57 18.18 -12.05
C SER A 79 19.99 16.73 -12.25
N ILE A 80 21.05 16.28 -11.57
CA ILE A 80 21.51 14.88 -11.61
C ILE A 80 20.44 13.95 -11.02
N ILE A 81 19.86 14.31 -9.86
CA ILE A 81 18.81 13.50 -9.23
C ILE A 81 17.61 13.35 -10.16
N ILE A 82 17.21 14.41 -10.86
CA ILE A 82 16.06 14.35 -11.76
C ILE A 82 16.37 13.58 -13.03
N PHE A 83 17.59 13.70 -13.54
CA PHE A 83 18.06 12.84 -14.61
C PHE A 83 18.02 11.36 -14.19
N MET A 84 18.51 11.04 -12.99
CA MET A 84 18.43 9.69 -12.43
C MET A 84 16.98 9.22 -12.25
N TYR A 85 16.10 10.07 -11.70
CA TYR A 85 14.68 9.77 -11.57
C TYR A 85 14.04 9.45 -12.93
N ARG A 86 14.30 10.27 -13.96
CA ARG A 86 13.81 10.05 -15.32
C ARG A 86 14.37 8.78 -15.93
N LEU A 87 15.65 8.49 -15.72
CA LEU A 87 16.29 7.25 -16.16
C LEU A 87 15.67 6.03 -15.49
N THR A 88 15.50 6.05 -14.18
CA THR A 88 14.86 4.99 -13.41
C THR A 88 13.42 4.77 -13.86
N THR A 89 12.65 5.85 -14.06
CA THR A 89 11.26 5.77 -14.56
C THR A 89 11.20 5.16 -15.96
N TRP A 90 12.12 5.57 -16.84
CA TRP A 90 12.22 4.98 -18.17
C TRP A 90 12.61 3.50 -18.13
N LEU A 91 13.52 3.11 -17.23
CA LEU A 91 13.89 1.71 -17.01
C LEU A 91 12.70 0.90 -16.48
N MET A 92 11.91 1.43 -15.54
CA MET A 92 10.71 0.77 -15.03
C MET A 92 9.71 0.51 -16.17
N MET A 93 9.42 1.51 -17.01
CA MET A 93 8.52 1.34 -18.16
C MET A 93 9.02 0.34 -19.21
N LYS A 94 10.33 0.10 -19.28
CA LYS A 94 10.93 -0.82 -20.26
C LYS A 94 11.13 -2.23 -19.71
N PHE A 95 11.32 -2.37 -18.39
CA PHE A 95 11.67 -3.64 -17.74
C PHE A 95 10.77 -3.91 -16.53
N GLN A 96 9.77 -4.76 -16.73
CA GLN A 96 8.83 -5.19 -15.66
C GLN A 96 9.54 -5.67 -14.38
N PRO A 97 10.62 -6.47 -14.42
CA PRO A 97 11.30 -6.91 -13.20
C PRO A 97 11.93 -5.76 -12.40
N PHE A 98 12.24 -4.64 -13.05
CA PHE A 98 12.82 -3.46 -12.40
C PHE A 98 11.73 -2.61 -11.73
N GLU A 99 10.55 -2.51 -12.34
CA GLU A 99 9.34 -1.96 -11.71
C GLU A 99 8.97 -2.78 -10.48
N ASP A 100 8.86 -4.11 -10.62
CA ASP A 100 8.55 -5.03 -9.52
C ASP A 100 9.55 -4.95 -8.35
N PHE A 101 10.81 -4.61 -8.63
CA PHE A 101 11.85 -4.45 -7.60
C PHE A 101 11.75 -3.12 -6.85
N LEU A 102 11.39 -2.03 -7.54
CA LEU A 102 11.35 -0.67 -6.97
C LEU A 102 9.99 -0.32 -6.37
N GLU A 103 8.91 -0.59 -7.10
CA GLU A 103 7.55 -0.27 -6.68
C GLU A 103 6.85 -1.49 -6.07
N GLY A 104 7.37 -2.70 -6.28
CA GLY A 104 6.71 -3.93 -5.85
C GLY A 104 5.72 -4.44 -6.89
N LYS A 105 5.03 -5.54 -6.56
CA LYS A 105 3.94 -6.07 -7.37
C LYS A 105 2.67 -6.19 -6.56
N SER A 106 1.54 -5.90 -7.17
CA SER A 106 0.26 -6.23 -6.55
C SER A 106 0.10 -7.75 -6.45
N LEU A 107 -0.59 -8.19 -5.40
CA LEU A 107 -0.76 -9.60 -5.08
C LEU A 107 -2.25 -9.92 -5.00
N TYR A 108 -2.68 -10.94 -5.73
CA TYR A 108 -4.04 -11.46 -5.61
C TYR A 108 -4.19 -12.22 -4.29
N ILE A 109 -5.10 -11.78 -3.45
CA ILE A 109 -5.38 -12.39 -2.14
C ILE A 109 -6.59 -13.28 -2.21
N VAL A 110 -7.66 -12.80 -2.84
CA VAL A 110 -8.90 -13.55 -3.03
C VAL A 110 -9.21 -13.64 -4.51
N GLU A 111 -9.56 -14.84 -4.95
CA GLU A 111 -10.13 -15.11 -6.26
C GLU A 111 -11.37 -15.99 -6.10
N ASP A 112 -12.48 -15.52 -6.64
CA ASP A 112 -13.77 -16.23 -6.65
C ASP A 112 -14.26 -16.67 -5.26
N GLY A 113 -14.07 -15.82 -4.25
CA GLY A 113 -14.46 -16.07 -2.86
C GLY A 113 -13.53 -17.02 -2.10
N MET A 114 -12.37 -17.38 -2.66
CA MET A 114 -11.37 -18.23 -2.03
C MET A 114 -10.02 -17.53 -1.94
N LEU A 115 -9.24 -17.84 -0.90
CA LEU A 115 -7.91 -17.25 -0.73
C LEU A 115 -6.89 -17.88 -1.69
N VAL A 116 -5.97 -17.11 -2.24
CA VAL A 116 -4.93 -17.61 -3.17
C VAL A 116 -3.85 -18.39 -2.40
N LEU A 117 -3.81 -19.71 -2.60
CA LEU A 117 -3.00 -20.64 -1.80
C LEU A 117 -1.49 -20.39 -1.86
N GLU A 118 -0.97 -20.03 -3.03
CA GLU A 118 0.47 -19.85 -3.21
C GLU A 118 1.00 -18.69 -2.37
N ASP A 119 0.21 -17.63 -2.22
CA ASP A 119 0.58 -16.43 -1.50
C ASP A 119 0.42 -16.60 0.02
N ILE A 120 -0.57 -17.40 0.44
CA ILE A 120 -0.73 -17.86 1.82
C ILE A 120 0.50 -18.67 2.26
N LYS A 121 0.89 -19.70 1.48
CA LYS A 121 2.03 -20.57 1.83
C LYS A 121 3.35 -19.83 1.89
N LYS A 122 3.50 -18.77 1.11
CA LYS A 122 4.70 -17.91 1.08
C LYS A 122 4.67 -16.84 2.19
N GLY A 123 3.59 -16.75 2.97
CA GLY A 123 3.47 -15.78 4.07
C GLY A 123 3.57 -14.34 3.60
N LYS A 124 3.08 -14.03 2.38
CA LYS A 124 3.28 -12.71 1.77
C LYS A 124 2.44 -11.61 2.38
N TYR A 125 1.39 -11.95 3.14
CA TYR A 125 0.50 -11.02 3.81
C TYR A 125 -0.09 -11.64 5.08
N SER A 126 -0.58 -10.80 6.00
CA SER A 126 -1.27 -11.25 7.21
C SER A 126 -2.76 -11.48 6.93
N HIS A 127 -3.25 -12.68 7.23
CA HIS A 127 -4.69 -13.00 7.13
C HIS A 127 -5.54 -12.11 8.04
N ASP A 128 -5.05 -11.82 9.23
CA ASP A 128 -5.79 -11.04 10.22
C ASP A 128 -5.98 -9.59 9.78
N GLU A 129 -4.96 -9.02 9.13
CA GLU A 129 -4.98 -7.67 8.56
C GLU A 129 -5.95 -7.60 7.38
N PHE A 130 -5.85 -8.55 6.44
CA PHE A 130 -6.78 -8.63 5.33
C PHE A 130 -8.23 -8.79 5.81
N PHE A 131 -8.49 -9.72 6.73
CA PHE A 131 -9.84 -9.89 7.28
C PHE A 131 -10.31 -8.68 8.09
N ALA A 132 -9.40 -7.97 8.77
CA ALA A 132 -9.75 -6.71 9.44
C ALA A 132 -10.24 -5.67 8.44
N GLU A 133 -9.56 -5.52 7.31
CA GLU A 133 -10.00 -4.58 6.27
C GLU A 133 -11.31 -4.99 5.62
N MET A 134 -11.50 -6.28 5.35
CA MET A 134 -12.79 -6.77 4.85
C MET A 134 -13.94 -6.49 5.82
N ARG A 135 -13.69 -6.64 7.14
CA ARG A 135 -14.67 -6.31 8.19
C ARG A 135 -14.97 -4.81 8.25
N GLN A 136 -13.97 -3.95 8.06
CA GLN A 136 -14.18 -2.49 7.96
C GLN A 136 -15.07 -2.12 6.76
N GLN A 137 -15.05 -2.91 5.68
CA GLN A 137 -15.90 -2.73 4.50
C GLN A 137 -17.28 -3.39 4.59
N ASN A 138 -17.73 -3.74 5.80
CA ASN A 138 -18.99 -4.42 6.08
C ASN A 138 -19.12 -5.77 5.34
N THR A 139 -18.04 -6.52 5.24
CA THR A 139 -18.04 -7.86 4.65
C THR A 139 -18.08 -8.92 5.75
N GLU A 140 -19.04 -9.84 5.66
CA GLU A 140 -19.26 -10.87 6.67
C GLU A 140 -18.55 -12.18 6.35
N HIS A 141 -18.41 -12.52 5.07
CA HIS A 141 -17.79 -13.77 4.64
C HIS A 141 -17.11 -13.64 3.27
N LEU A 142 -16.12 -14.51 2.99
CA LEU A 142 -15.36 -14.49 1.73
C LEU A 142 -16.22 -14.72 0.48
N GLY A 143 -17.36 -15.40 0.61
CA GLY A 143 -18.28 -15.65 -0.50
C GLY A 143 -18.94 -14.40 -1.10
N GLN A 144 -18.79 -13.23 -0.45
CA GLN A 144 -19.19 -11.91 -0.97
C GLN A 144 -18.10 -11.29 -1.86
N VAL A 145 -16.86 -11.77 -1.78
CA VAL A 145 -15.68 -11.18 -2.43
C VAL A 145 -15.36 -11.92 -3.71
N ARG A 146 -15.44 -11.22 -4.85
CA ARG A 146 -15.07 -11.80 -6.15
C ARG A 146 -13.57 -11.77 -6.35
N THR A 147 -12.94 -10.64 -6.06
CA THR A 147 -11.49 -10.47 -6.21
C THR A 147 -11.00 -9.49 -5.17
N ALA A 148 -9.86 -9.79 -4.54
CA ALA A 148 -9.15 -8.84 -3.70
C ALA A 148 -7.67 -8.83 -4.06
N LEU A 149 -7.10 -7.64 -4.22
CA LEU A 149 -5.68 -7.41 -4.46
C LEU A 149 -5.09 -6.61 -3.31
N LEU A 150 -3.87 -6.96 -2.90
CA LEU A 150 -2.99 -6.10 -2.13
C LEU A 150 -2.16 -5.28 -3.10
N GLU A 151 -2.37 -3.97 -3.09
CA GLU A 151 -1.62 -3.01 -3.89
C GLU A 151 -0.23 -2.76 -3.29
N THR A 152 0.64 -2.14 -4.08
CA THR A 152 2.02 -1.83 -3.69
C THR A 152 2.12 -0.78 -2.58
N ASP A 153 1.07 0.04 -2.41
CA ASP A 153 0.96 1.01 -1.32
C ASP A 153 0.40 0.38 -0.02
N GLY A 154 0.20 -0.94 0.01
CA GLY A 154 -0.33 -1.68 1.14
C GLY A 154 -1.86 -1.63 1.28
N LYS A 155 -2.57 -0.94 0.38
CA LYS A 155 -4.04 -0.91 0.41
C LYS A 155 -4.63 -2.14 -0.27
N PHE A 156 -5.86 -2.47 0.12
CA PHE A 156 -6.62 -3.53 -0.52
C PHE A 156 -7.61 -2.96 -1.54
N SER A 157 -7.51 -3.44 -2.77
CA SER A 157 -8.50 -3.22 -3.84
C SER A 157 -9.45 -4.41 -3.88
N ILE A 158 -10.74 -4.18 -3.62
CA ILE A 158 -11.72 -5.26 -3.47
C ILE A 158 -12.88 -5.08 -4.45
N LEU A 159 -13.21 -6.18 -5.13
CA LEU A 159 -14.37 -6.32 -5.99
C LEU A 159 -15.31 -7.35 -5.38
N PHE A 160 -16.55 -6.97 -5.16
CA PHE A 160 -17.59 -7.83 -4.60
C PHE A 160 -18.39 -8.51 -5.71
N PHE A 161 -19.04 -9.63 -5.37
CA PHE A 161 -20.12 -10.16 -6.19
C PHE A 161 -21.34 -9.24 -6.11
N GLU A 162 -22.18 -9.30 -7.14
CA GLU A 162 -23.54 -8.76 -7.05
C GLU A 162 -24.33 -9.54 -5.97
N PRO A 163 -25.28 -8.92 -5.26
CA PRO A 163 -26.00 -9.56 -4.17
C PRO A 163 -26.62 -10.92 -4.54
N GLU A 164 -27.13 -11.05 -5.76
CA GLU A 164 -27.74 -12.26 -6.31
C GLU A 164 -26.75 -13.38 -6.60
N GLN A 165 -25.47 -13.04 -6.81
CA GLN A 165 -24.39 -13.96 -7.12
C GLN A 165 -23.53 -14.31 -5.88
N THR A 166 -23.96 -13.86 -4.69
CA THR A 166 -23.25 -14.13 -3.44
C THR A 166 -23.14 -15.63 -3.20
N LYS A 167 -21.91 -16.11 -3.00
CA LYS A 167 -21.62 -17.53 -2.77
C LYS A 167 -21.57 -17.83 -1.27
N TYR A 168 -21.65 -19.10 -0.92
CA TYR A 168 -21.25 -19.54 0.41
C TYR A 168 -19.75 -19.30 0.60
N GLY A 169 -19.34 -18.82 1.77
CA GLY A 169 -17.93 -18.68 2.06
C GLY A 169 -17.57 -18.57 3.53
N LEU A 170 -16.27 -18.47 3.77
CA LEU A 170 -15.67 -18.44 5.09
C LEU A 170 -16.10 -17.20 5.89
N PRO A 171 -16.67 -17.34 7.09
CA PRO A 171 -16.94 -16.21 7.98
C PRO A 171 -15.68 -15.44 8.35
N LEU A 172 -15.75 -14.11 8.28
CA LEU A 172 -14.63 -13.21 8.59
C LEU A 172 -14.60 -12.74 10.04
N PHE A 173 -15.72 -12.85 10.75
CA PHE A 173 -15.83 -12.46 12.15
C PHE A 173 -15.42 -13.62 13.07
N PRO A 174 -14.50 -13.41 14.03
CA PRO A 174 -13.98 -14.48 14.88
C PRO A 174 -15.06 -15.29 15.61
N LYS A 175 -16.12 -14.64 16.09
CA LYS A 175 -17.23 -15.31 16.79
C LYS A 175 -18.06 -16.23 15.87
N ALA A 176 -18.11 -15.94 14.59
CA ALA A 176 -18.83 -16.74 13.61
C ALA A 176 -17.96 -17.90 13.07
N CYS A 177 -16.63 -17.75 13.12
CA CYS A 177 -15.65 -18.75 12.68
C CYS A 177 -15.31 -19.71 13.84
N ASN A 178 -16.22 -20.65 14.14
CA ASN A 178 -15.97 -21.72 15.11
C ASN A 178 -15.62 -23.02 14.40
N ILE A 179 -14.65 -23.76 14.94
CA ILE A 179 -14.29 -25.10 14.45
C ILE A 179 -15.50 -26.02 14.65
N VAL A 180 -15.83 -26.78 13.62
CA VAL A 180 -16.96 -27.71 13.63
C VAL A 180 -16.63 -28.93 14.47
N GLU A 181 -17.51 -29.26 15.42
CA GLU A 181 -17.44 -30.50 16.19
C GLU A 181 -18.41 -31.57 15.68
N ASP A 182 -19.56 -31.14 15.14
CA ASP A 182 -20.62 -32.01 14.62
C ASP A 182 -21.09 -31.54 13.24
N VAL A 183 -21.22 -32.51 12.32
CA VAL A 183 -21.54 -32.25 10.91
C VAL A 183 -23.01 -32.51 10.67
N LYS A 184 -23.72 -31.46 10.22
CA LYS A 184 -25.11 -31.54 9.83
C LYS A 184 -25.23 -31.84 8.34
N SER A 185 -26.10 -32.77 7.99
CA SER A 185 -26.42 -33.05 6.58
C SER A 185 -26.98 -31.80 5.89
N HIS A 186 -26.66 -31.61 4.61
CA HIS A 186 -27.12 -30.48 3.78
C HIS A 186 -26.66 -29.08 4.23
N THR A 187 -25.56 -28.99 4.99
CA THR A 187 -24.94 -27.70 5.36
C THR A 187 -23.60 -27.52 4.65
N TYR A 188 -23.36 -26.34 4.10
CA TYR A 188 -22.05 -25.98 3.53
C TYR A 188 -21.06 -25.61 4.63
N TYR A 189 -19.82 -26.06 4.47
CA TYR A 189 -18.71 -25.78 5.36
C TYR A 189 -17.56 -25.19 4.58
N SER A 190 -16.86 -24.23 5.18
CA SER A 190 -15.69 -23.57 4.59
C SER A 190 -14.44 -23.95 5.36
N CYS A 191 -13.37 -24.29 4.64
CA CYS A 191 -12.06 -24.52 5.21
C CYS A 191 -11.50 -23.19 5.75
N ILE A 192 -11.05 -23.19 7.01
CA ILE A 192 -10.57 -21.99 7.70
C ILE A 192 -9.30 -21.44 7.03
N TYR A 193 -8.45 -22.32 6.52
CA TYR A 193 -7.17 -21.93 5.93
C TYR A 193 -7.28 -21.32 4.51
N CYS A 194 -8.11 -21.90 3.64
CA CYS A 194 -8.13 -21.53 2.22
C CYS A 194 -9.46 -20.97 1.70
N GLY A 195 -10.51 -20.99 2.53
CA GLY A 195 -11.85 -20.53 2.16
C GLY A 195 -12.63 -21.45 1.23
N PHE A 196 -12.09 -22.62 0.87
CA PHE A 196 -12.79 -23.60 0.03
C PHE A 196 -14.07 -24.09 0.72
N THR A 197 -15.18 -24.10 -0.01
CA THR A 197 -16.50 -24.42 0.55
C THR A 197 -17.08 -25.66 -0.09
N ASP A 198 -17.48 -26.64 0.73
CA ASP A 198 -18.03 -27.93 0.28
C ASP A 198 -18.93 -28.55 1.37
N PHE A 199 -19.64 -29.63 1.01
CA PHE A 199 -20.24 -30.52 1.99
C PHE A 199 -19.18 -31.47 2.55
N ILE A 200 -19.10 -31.57 3.88
CA ILE A 200 -18.23 -32.52 4.57
C ILE A 200 -19.06 -33.64 5.18
N HIS A 201 -18.44 -34.79 5.39
CA HIS A 201 -19.07 -35.96 6.03
C HIS A 201 -18.63 -36.14 7.48
N HIS A 202 -17.44 -35.65 7.83
CA HIS A 202 -16.89 -35.72 9.18
C HIS A 202 -16.09 -34.45 9.50
N PRO A 203 -16.01 -34.03 10.78
CA PRO A 203 -15.39 -32.75 11.16
C PRO A 203 -13.94 -32.57 10.71
N LYS A 204 -13.15 -33.66 10.73
CA LYS A 204 -11.71 -33.65 10.37
C LYS A 204 -11.43 -34.09 8.93
N GLN A 205 -12.40 -33.92 8.02
CA GLN A 205 -12.20 -34.25 6.62
C GLN A 205 -11.09 -33.37 6.02
N GLN A 206 -10.16 -33.95 5.27
CA GLN A 206 -9.12 -33.14 4.62
C GLN A 206 -9.72 -32.28 3.50
N CYS A 207 -9.34 -31.01 3.47
CA CYS A 207 -9.70 -30.09 2.41
C CYS A 207 -9.06 -30.53 1.08
N LYS A 208 -9.88 -30.71 0.05
CA LYS A 208 -9.44 -31.08 -1.31
C LYS A 208 -8.48 -30.07 -1.93
N ARG A 209 -8.48 -28.82 -1.45
CA ARG A 209 -7.72 -27.70 -2.00
C ARG A 209 -6.38 -27.46 -1.28
N CYS A 210 -6.37 -27.44 0.06
CA CYS A 210 -5.14 -27.15 0.83
C CYS A 210 -4.60 -28.32 1.68
N GLY A 211 -5.40 -29.37 1.90
CA GLY A 211 -5.06 -30.49 2.78
C GLY A 211 -5.33 -30.24 4.27
N ASP A 212 -5.77 -29.05 4.65
CA ASP A 212 -6.10 -28.71 6.05
C ASP A 212 -7.40 -29.39 6.51
N CYS A 213 -7.55 -29.56 7.82
CA CYS A 213 -8.67 -30.30 8.43
C CYS A 213 -9.62 -29.43 9.24
N ASP A 214 -9.34 -28.13 9.38
CA ASP A 214 -10.17 -27.23 10.16
C ASP A 214 -11.25 -26.58 9.29
N TRP A 215 -12.50 -26.85 9.68
CA TRP A 215 -13.69 -26.37 8.99
C TRP A 215 -14.54 -25.51 9.91
N THR A 216 -15.23 -24.55 9.31
CA THR A 216 -16.27 -23.77 9.95
C THR A 216 -17.55 -23.77 9.10
N LYS A 217 -18.69 -23.42 9.70
CA LYS A 217 -19.96 -23.33 8.97
C LYS A 217 -19.89 -22.16 7.98
N ALA A 218 -20.20 -22.42 6.71
CA ALA A 218 -20.21 -21.38 5.70
C ALA A 218 -21.43 -20.45 5.86
N LEU A 219 -21.25 -19.17 5.52
CA LEU A 219 -22.33 -18.16 5.46
C LEU A 219 -22.61 -17.78 4.01
N ASN A 220 -23.84 -17.34 3.73
CA ASN A 220 -24.31 -16.89 2.42
C ASN A 220 -25.15 -15.60 2.50
N HIS A 221 -24.95 -14.79 3.53
CA HIS A 221 -25.68 -13.54 3.67
C HIS A 221 -25.32 -12.58 2.53
N GLN A 222 -26.31 -11.92 1.96
CA GLN A 222 -26.05 -10.89 0.96
C GLN A 222 -25.37 -9.69 1.62
N ARG A 223 -24.46 -9.05 0.90
CA ARG A 223 -23.80 -7.84 1.40
C ARG A 223 -24.82 -6.71 1.53
N ILE A 224 -24.86 -6.08 2.70
CA ILE A 224 -25.67 -4.89 2.95
C ILE A 224 -24.83 -3.69 2.46
N ALA A 225 -25.31 -3.00 1.43
CA ALA A 225 -24.65 -1.83 0.84
C ALA A 225 -24.81 -0.59 1.72
#